data_AF-A0A1H3YUX6-F1
#
_entry.id   AF-A0A1H3YUX6-F1
#
_cell.length_a   1.000
_cell.length_b   1.000
_cell.length_c   1.000
_cell.angle_alpha   90.00
_cell.angle_beta   90.00
_cell.angle_gamma   90.00
#
_symmetry.space_group_name_H-M   'P 1'
#
loop_
_entity.id
_entity.type
_entity.pdbx_description
1 polymer ?
#
loop_
_entity_poly.entity_id
_entity_poly.type
_entity_poly.pdbx_seq_one_letter_code
_entity_poly.pdbx_strand_id
1 'polypeptide(L)'
;MIAETDGATPDDAGDEAAPARAAPARRGGDRGGWIWLALVVIAVGLFFLRVSAPWPVERLQALGFDALQGVGPVSALERPAPVVVGVGDRSIAEIGPWPWPRDRLAGVVEAATQAGAEVVVLNLLLEAPDVLDPDRPRQEGGPGDGGPGDGGLRQAPEPPPSDAALAEALRKVRSALATSVTDRPASSESRGPFALTMVGAPAERTPAYEGVAAAAQPIRAGATTEGAANLTPDADAVLRRAPTVFFAGGVAHPSLAVAAVAAMGRSGTVIARESGVAAVVVGGRRVRTDAAGRVFLDFAGGAARVGRVEASDLVGEGGGSDRSPGGAETADAASEAARRAVAGRVAVIGVDAAGLAPAFSAAHGEVISGAEVVAVAIDALISGATLSRPRALVLAEHAAFLAVALALATAWARLSRLAAAGATLACVLAWLAAAAIVRVAPALVVDVAAPIGLWIALAGCGALLASLRRGRSAEPGAG
;
A
#
# COMPACT_ATOMS: atom_id res chain seq x y z
N MET A 1 19.28 -61.66 110.87
CA MET A 1 20.66 -62.19 110.85
C MET A 1 21.34 -61.55 109.65
N ILE A 2 22.62 -61.18 109.76
CA ILE A 2 23.27 -60.13 108.94
C ILE A 2 24.18 -60.72 107.84
N ALA A 3 24.19 -60.09 106.65
CA ALA A 3 25.24 -60.03 105.59
C ALA A 3 24.60 -59.24 104.39
N GLU A 4 25.08 -58.14 103.78
CA GLU A 4 26.44 -57.65 103.37
C GLU A 4 27.19 -58.63 102.45
N THR A 5 27.92 -58.28 101.37
CA THR A 5 28.37 -57.01 100.70
C THR A 5 28.67 -57.36 99.20
N ASP A 6 28.88 -56.49 98.18
CA ASP A 6 28.90 -55.03 97.95
C ASP A 6 28.49 -54.75 96.46
N GLY A 7 28.87 -53.65 95.78
CA GLY A 7 28.61 -53.48 94.33
C GLY A 7 28.97 -52.20 93.55
N ALA A 8 29.75 -51.23 94.08
CA ALA A 8 30.45 -50.13 93.37
C ALA A 8 29.71 -49.09 92.44
N THR A 9 30.07 -47.82 92.67
CA THR A 9 29.79 -46.52 91.99
C THR A 9 30.70 -46.28 90.75
N PRO A 10 30.69 -45.16 89.95
CA PRO A 10 30.32 -43.77 90.30
C PRO A 10 29.70 -42.82 89.23
N ASP A 11 29.39 -41.57 89.68
CA ASP A 11 29.38 -40.23 89.03
C ASP A 11 28.78 -40.01 87.60
N ASP A 12 28.31 -38.82 87.19
CA ASP A 12 28.33 -37.46 87.76
C ASP A 12 27.06 -36.65 87.36
N ALA A 13 26.99 -35.38 87.75
CA ALA A 13 25.91 -34.40 87.60
C ALA A 13 25.58 -33.88 86.18
N GLY A 14 24.45 -33.17 86.10
CA GLY A 14 24.06 -32.25 84.99
C GLY A 14 23.07 -32.85 83.99
N ASP A 15 22.03 -32.16 83.52
CA ASP A 15 21.84 -30.71 83.36
C ASP A 15 20.34 -30.39 83.13
N GLU A 16 19.96 -29.11 83.20
CA GLU A 16 18.56 -28.65 83.06
C GLU A 16 18.01 -28.88 81.63
N ALA A 17 16.80 -29.43 81.53
CA ALA A 17 16.10 -29.60 80.26
C ALA A 17 15.57 -28.26 79.71
N ALA A 18 16.44 -27.50 79.05
CA ALA A 18 16.09 -26.25 78.38
C ALA A 18 15.06 -26.50 77.24
N PRO A 19 14.02 -25.66 77.10
CA PRO A 19 13.01 -25.85 76.06
C PRO A 19 13.60 -25.61 74.67
N ALA A 20 13.29 -26.52 73.75
CA ALA A 20 13.80 -26.52 72.38
C ALA A 20 13.50 -25.18 71.67
N ARG A 21 14.56 -24.43 71.34
CA ARG A 21 14.44 -23.22 70.52
C ARG A 21 13.90 -23.59 69.15
N ALA A 22 12.70 -23.11 68.83
CA ALA A 22 12.11 -23.28 67.51
C ALA A 22 13.06 -22.73 66.44
N ALA A 23 13.46 -23.60 65.49
CA ALA A 23 14.30 -23.19 64.37
C ALA A 23 13.58 -22.07 63.59
N PRO A 24 14.29 -21.00 63.18
CA PRO A 24 13.67 -19.91 62.45
C PRO A 24 13.07 -20.45 61.15
N ALA A 25 11.76 -20.28 60.99
CA ALA A 25 11.06 -20.68 59.78
C ALA A 25 11.77 -20.05 58.57
N ARG A 26 12.41 -20.90 57.75
CA ARG A 26 13.05 -20.46 56.51
C ARG A 26 11.97 -19.80 55.66
N ARG A 27 11.97 -18.46 55.60
CA ARG A 27 11.13 -17.70 54.67
C ARG A 27 11.43 -18.25 53.28
N GLY A 28 10.50 -19.04 52.75
CA GLY A 28 10.55 -19.53 51.38
C GLY A 28 10.49 -18.31 50.48
N GLY A 29 11.66 -17.80 50.09
CA GLY A 29 11.76 -16.59 49.29
C GLY A 29 10.88 -16.70 48.04
N ASP A 30 10.38 -15.56 47.56
CA ASP A 30 9.38 -15.49 46.49
C ASP A 30 9.95 -15.96 45.13
N ARG A 31 10.08 -17.28 45.01
CA ARG A 31 10.62 -18.00 43.84
C ARG A 31 9.68 -17.92 42.63
N GLY A 32 8.47 -17.41 42.79
CA GLY A 32 7.57 -17.04 41.69
C GLY A 32 7.81 -15.61 41.21
N GLY A 33 8.09 -14.69 42.14
CA GLY A 33 8.31 -13.26 41.86
C GLY A 33 9.40 -12.98 40.82
N TRP A 34 10.54 -13.68 40.85
CA TRP A 34 11.61 -13.44 39.86
C TRP A 34 11.25 -13.94 38.44
N ILE A 35 10.50 -15.04 38.32
CA ILE A 35 10.00 -15.54 37.01
C ILE A 35 8.99 -14.55 36.45
N TRP A 36 8.08 -14.06 37.30
CA TRP A 36 7.12 -13.04 36.92
C TRP A 36 7.81 -11.75 36.48
N LEU A 37 8.79 -11.25 37.25
CA LEU A 37 9.57 -10.06 36.90
C LEU A 37 10.32 -10.24 35.56
N ALA A 38 10.95 -11.40 35.34
CA ALA A 38 11.62 -11.71 34.07
C ALA A 38 10.64 -11.70 32.89
N LEU A 39 9.45 -12.29 33.03
CA LEU A 39 8.42 -12.27 31.99
C LEU A 39 7.83 -10.87 31.75
N VAL A 40 7.71 -10.04 32.78
CA VAL A 40 7.30 -8.62 32.64
C VAL A 40 8.37 -7.83 31.90
N VAL A 41 9.65 -8.02 32.21
CA VAL A 41 10.77 -7.38 31.48
C VAL A 41 10.78 -7.82 30.01
N ILE A 42 10.56 -9.11 29.72
CA ILE A 42 10.42 -9.61 28.34
C ILE A 42 9.19 -8.98 27.66
N ALA A 43 8.03 -8.91 28.31
CA ALA A 43 6.82 -8.30 27.76
C ALA A 43 7.03 -6.80 27.41
N VAL A 44 7.73 -6.04 28.28
CA VAL A 44 8.11 -4.65 28.02
C VAL A 44 9.13 -4.55 26.87
N GLY A 45 10.11 -5.45 26.81
CA GLY A 45 11.06 -5.53 25.68
C GLY A 45 10.36 -5.79 24.35
N LEU A 46 9.40 -6.72 24.31
CA LEU A 46 8.58 -7.01 23.12
C LEU A 46 7.64 -5.85 22.76
N PHE A 47 7.18 -5.05 23.75
CA PHE A 47 6.46 -3.80 23.48
C PHE A 47 7.36 -2.76 22.80
N PHE A 48 8.60 -2.57 23.28
CA PHE A 48 9.54 -1.69 22.59
C PHE A 48 9.90 -2.19 21.18
N LEU A 49 10.06 -3.52 21.00
CA LEU A 49 10.27 -4.14 19.69
C LEU A 49 9.08 -3.92 18.74
N ARG A 50 7.85 -3.92 19.27
CA ARG A 50 6.63 -3.58 18.51
C ARG A 50 6.60 -2.10 18.11
N VAL A 51 6.94 -1.20 19.04
CA VAL A 51 6.92 0.25 18.81
C VAL A 51 8.01 0.70 17.85
N SER A 52 9.22 0.12 17.94
CA SER A 52 10.32 0.43 17.02
C SER A 52 10.16 -0.21 15.64
N ALA A 53 9.34 -1.26 15.54
CA ALA A 53 8.99 -1.97 14.31
C ALA A 53 10.20 -2.19 13.39
N PRO A 54 11.20 -2.99 13.79
CA PRO A 54 12.27 -3.37 12.87
C PRO A 54 11.71 -4.28 11.75
N TRP A 55 12.42 -4.36 10.63
CA TRP A 55 12.01 -5.07 9.41
C TRP A 55 11.28 -6.42 9.62
N PRO A 56 11.68 -7.35 10.52
CA PRO A 56 10.93 -8.59 10.74
C PRO A 56 9.50 -8.37 11.29
N VAL A 57 9.32 -7.36 12.15
CA VAL A 57 8.02 -6.99 12.74
C VAL A 57 7.16 -6.28 11.71
N GLU A 58 7.74 -5.38 10.90
CA GLU A 58 7.05 -4.76 9.77
C GLU A 58 6.57 -5.80 8.76
N ARG A 59 7.41 -6.79 8.43
CA ARG A 59 7.05 -7.87 7.49
C ARG A 59 5.92 -8.76 8.03
N LEU A 60 5.92 -9.07 9.34
CA LEU A 60 4.79 -9.75 9.98
C LEU A 60 3.52 -8.90 9.90
N GLN A 61 3.59 -7.62 10.26
CA GLN A 61 2.45 -6.68 10.18
C GLN A 61 1.89 -6.60 8.75
N ALA A 62 2.76 -6.50 7.74
CA ALA A 62 2.39 -6.46 6.33
C ALA A 62 1.61 -7.72 5.89
N LEU A 63 2.11 -8.92 6.22
CA LEU A 63 1.40 -10.18 5.96
C LEU A 63 0.03 -10.24 6.66
N GLY A 64 -0.09 -9.66 7.86
CA GLY A 64 -1.36 -9.55 8.58
C GLY A 64 -2.35 -8.60 7.89
N PHE A 65 -1.87 -7.49 7.33
CA PHE A 65 -2.69 -6.56 6.53
C PHE A 65 -3.17 -7.22 5.24
N ASP A 66 -2.28 -7.92 4.54
CA ASP A 66 -2.57 -8.64 3.29
C ASP A 66 -3.66 -9.70 3.49
N ALA A 67 -3.54 -10.52 4.55
CA ALA A 67 -4.55 -11.50 4.92
C ALA A 67 -5.93 -10.87 5.25
N LEU A 68 -5.96 -9.65 5.82
CA LEU A 68 -7.21 -8.92 6.08
C LEU A 68 -7.83 -8.26 4.84
N GLN A 69 -7.07 -8.01 3.77
CA GLN A 69 -7.63 -7.40 2.56
C GLN A 69 -8.65 -8.33 1.88
N GLY A 70 -8.37 -9.63 1.84
CA GLY A 70 -9.29 -10.65 1.32
C GLY A 70 -10.48 -10.98 2.23
N VAL A 71 -10.52 -10.44 3.47
CA VAL A 71 -11.58 -10.72 4.45
C VAL A 71 -12.37 -9.43 4.73
N GLY A 72 -13.29 -9.06 3.84
CA GLY A 72 -14.15 -7.89 4.05
C GLY A 72 -15.24 -7.78 2.99
N PRO A 73 -16.30 -7.00 3.24
CA PRO A 73 -17.30 -6.70 2.22
C PRO A 73 -16.66 -5.88 1.10
N VAL A 74 -16.85 -6.30 -0.16
CA VAL A 74 -16.57 -5.43 -1.31
C VAL A 74 -17.50 -4.22 -1.18
N SER A 75 -16.92 -3.02 -1.05
CA SER A 75 -17.72 -1.80 -0.88
C SER A 75 -18.69 -1.62 -2.07
N ALA A 76 -19.95 -1.30 -1.79
CA ALA A 76 -20.93 -1.05 -2.84
C ALA A 76 -20.52 0.17 -3.68
N LEU A 77 -20.72 0.09 -4.99
CA LEU A 77 -20.38 1.16 -5.92
C LEU A 77 -21.51 2.22 -5.97
N GLU A 78 -21.26 3.42 -5.43
CA GLU A 78 -22.16 4.58 -5.58
C GLU A 78 -22.25 5.10 -7.03
N ARG A 79 -21.25 4.76 -7.86
CA ARG A 79 -21.08 5.16 -9.26
C ARG A 79 -20.44 4.00 -10.03
N PRO A 80 -20.59 3.93 -11.37
CA PRO A 80 -19.85 2.96 -12.18
C PRO A 80 -18.35 3.03 -11.89
N ALA A 81 -17.73 1.89 -11.60
CA ALA A 81 -16.29 1.81 -11.37
C ALA A 81 -15.52 2.23 -12.65
N PRO A 82 -14.33 2.83 -12.52
CA PRO A 82 -13.44 3.08 -13.65
C PRO A 82 -13.18 1.83 -14.48
N VAL A 83 -12.91 2.03 -15.77
CA VAL A 83 -12.59 0.98 -16.72
C VAL A 83 -11.19 1.21 -17.29
N VAL A 84 -10.38 0.17 -17.36
CA VAL A 84 -9.07 0.16 -18.01
C VAL A 84 -9.27 -0.16 -19.48
N VAL A 85 -8.77 0.72 -20.35
CA VAL A 85 -8.66 0.51 -21.79
C VAL A 85 -7.22 0.07 -22.06
N GLY A 86 -7.03 -1.24 -22.07
CA GLY A 86 -5.73 -1.89 -22.12
C GLY A 86 -5.12 -1.87 -23.51
N VAL A 87 -3.86 -1.44 -23.61
CA VAL A 87 -3.00 -1.77 -24.75
C VAL A 87 -2.30 -3.09 -24.42
N GLY A 88 -3.06 -4.17 -24.61
CA GLY A 88 -2.65 -5.55 -24.37
C GLY A 88 -2.00 -6.21 -25.59
N ASP A 89 -1.55 -7.45 -25.43
CA ASP A 89 -0.93 -8.23 -26.51
C ASP A 89 -1.87 -8.40 -27.71
N ARG A 90 -3.19 -8.51 -27.44
CA ARG A 90 -4.24 -8.52 -28.46
C ARG A 90 -4.30 -7.18 -29.19
N SER A 91 -4.47 -6.07 -28.48
CA SER A 91 -4.47 -4.73 -29.10
C SER A 91 -3.22 -4.47 -29.95
N ILE A 92 -2.04 -4.94 -29.52
CA ILE A 92 -0.77 -4.80 -30.27
C ILE A 92 -0.77 -5.67 -31.54
N ALA A 93 -1.23 -6.92 -31.46
CA ALA A 93 -1.38 -7.77 -32.64
C ALA A 93 -2.44 -7.23 -33.63
N GLU A 94 -3.44 -6.52 -33.11
CA GLU A 94 -4.62 -6.07 -33.86
C GLU A 94 -4.48 -4.69 -34.51
N ILE A 95 -3.80 -3.75 -33.86
CA ILE A 95 -3.57 -2.37 -34.34
C ILE A 95 -2.14 -2.20 -34.88
N GLY A 96 -1.16 -2.90 -34.32
CA GLY A 96 0.24 -2.85 -34.73
C GLY A 96 1.23 -2.70 -33.58
N PRO A 97 2.55 -2.75 -33.87
CA PRO A 97 3.60 -2.80 -32.86
C PRO A 97 3.62 -1.56 -31.97
N TRP A 98 3.87 -1.78 -30.67
CA TRP A 98 4.10 -0.72 -29.69
C TRP A 98 5.56 -0.22 -29.73
N PRO A 99 5.85 1.08 -29.51
CA PRO A 99 4.92 2.17 -29.25
C PRO A 99 4.11 2.59 -30.49
N TRP A 100 2.87 3.02 -30.27
CA TRP A 100 2.04 3.60 -31.33
C TRP A 100 2.37 5.09 -31.53
N PRO A 101 2.30 5.60 -32.77
CA PRO A 101 2.26 7.03 -32.99
C PRO A 101 0.98 7.66 -32.45
N ARG A 102 1.01 8.97 -32.22
CA ARG A 102 0.01 9.67 -31.39
C ARG A 102 -1.32 9.92 -32.08
N ASP A 103 -1.36 9.83 -33.40
CA ASP A 103 -2.59 9.76 -34.21
C ASP A 103 -3.44 8.54 -33.82
N ARG A 104 -2.83 7.37 -33.60
CA ARG A 104 -3.52 6.16 -33.14
C ARG A 104 -4.02 6.30 -31.72
N LEU A 105 -3.21 6.90 -30.84
CA LEU A 105 -3.64 7.23 -29.48
C LEU A 105 -4.81 8.23 -29.48
N ALA A 106 -4.81 9.20 -30.40
CA ALA A 106 -5.94 10.10 -30.62
C ALA A 106 -7.19 9.32 -31.01
N GLY A 107 -7.08 8.34 -31.91
CA GLY A 107 -8.18 7.44 -32.29
C GLY A 107 -8.78 6.68 -31.09
N VAL A 108 -7.96 6.17 -30.16
CA VAL A 108 -8.45 5.52 -28.92
C VAL A 108 -9.17 6.53 -28.01
N VAL A 109 -8.64 7.74 -27.85
CA VAL A 109 -9.27 8.82 -27.07
C VAL A 109 -10.61 9.24 -27.70
N GLU A 110 -10.68 9.38 -29.02
CA GLU A 110 -11.91 9.71 -29.74
C GLU A 110 -12.95 8.60 -29.65
N ALA A 111 -12.55 7.34 -29.79
CA ALA A 111 -13.44 6.19 -29.59
C ALA A 111 -14.01 6.12 -28.17
N ALA A 112 -13.17 6.35 -27.14
CA ALA A 112 -13.63 6.46 -25.75
C ALA A 112 -14.59 7.65 -25.53
N THR A 113 -14.33 8.77 -26.20
CA THR A 113 -15.18 9.98 -26.15
C THR A 113 -16.54 9.73 -26.82
N GLN A 114 -16.56 9.09 -27.99
CA GLN A 114 -17.77 8.72 -28.72
C GLN A 114 -18.59 7.65 -27.96
N ALA A 115 -17.92 6.74 -27.24
CA ALA A 115 -18.56 5.81 -26.30
C ALA A 115 -19.19 6.50 -25.07
N GLY A 116 -18.92 7.79 -24.86
CA GLY A 116 -19.46 8.58 -23.76
C GLY A 116 -18.70 8.45 -22.43
N ALA A 117 -17.37 8.28 -22.47
CA ALA A 117 -16.53 8.33 -21.28
C ALA A 117 -16.75 9.63 -20.47
N GLU A 118 -16.87 9.53 -19.14
CA GLU A 118 -17.04 10.69 -18.26
C GLU A 118 -15.74 11.54 -18.20
N VAL A 119 -14.60 10.85 -18.14
CA VAL A 119 -13.23 11.39 -18.16
C VAL A 119 -12.32 10.35 -18.85
N VAL A 120 -11.38 10.80 -19.68
CA VAL A 120 -10.33 9.94 -20.28
C VAL A 120 -8.98 10.23 -19.63
N VAL A 121 -8.34 9.20 -19.09
CA VAL A 121 -7.05 9.28 -18.41
C VAL A 121 -6.00 8.60 -19.29
N LEU A 122 -4.97 9.34 -19.74
CA LEU A 122 -3.84 8.77 -20.44
C LEU A 122 -2.72 8.45 -19.44
N ASN A 123 -2.58 7.17 -19.08
CA ASN A 123 -1.51 6.67 -18.24
C ASN A 123 -0.24 6.35 -19.07
N LEU A 124 0.24 7.37 -19.81
CA LEU A 124 1.37 7.27 -20.75
C LEU A 124 2.27 8.51 -20.60
N LEU A 125 3.57 8.31 -20.38
CA LEU A 125 4.55 9.40 -20.29
C LEU A 125 4.94 9.88 -21.69
N LEU A 126 4.42 11.03 -22.10
CA LEU A 126 4.59 11.60 -23.45
C LEU A 126 5.53 12.83 -23.45
N GLU A 127 6.71 12.69 -22.83
CA GLU A 127 7.60 13.82 -22.46
C GLU A 127 8.30 14.50 -23.65
N ALA A 128 8.57 13.76 -24.74
CA ALA A 128 9.22 14.28 -25.97
C ALA A 128 8.21 14.41 -27.13
N PRO A 129 8.50 15.14 -28.23
CA PRO A 129 7.69 15.11 -29.46
C PRO A 129 7.65 13.71 -30.10
N ASP A 130 6.62 13.39 -30.90
CA ASP A 130 6.54 12.09 -31.56
C ASP A 130 7.68 11.86 -32.57
N VAL A 131 8.26 10.66 -32.53
CA VAL A 131 9.30 10.18 -33.44
C VAL A 131 8.77 9.14 -34.43
N LEU A 132 7.55 8.66 -34.22
CA LEU A 132 6.86 7.67 -35.06
C LEU A 132 5.79 8.28 -35.98
N ASP A 133 5.62 9.60 -35.92
CA ASP A 133 4.68 10.35 -36.76
C ASP A 133 4.93 10.01 -38.25
N PRO A 134 3.90 9.54 -38.99
CA PRO A 134 4.03 9.08 -40.37
C PRO A 134 4.27 10.22 -41.38
N ASP A 135 3.83 11.43 -41.06
CA ASP A 135 3.95 12.64 -41.89
C ASP A 135 5.24 13.42 -41.58
N ARG A 136 5.97 13.02 -40.55
CA ARG A 136 7.27 13.61 -40.22
C ARG A 136 8.23 13.45 -41.41
N PRO A 137 8.80 14.56 -41.95
CA PRO A 137 9.80 14.47 -42.99
C PRO A 137 10.96 13.61 -42.52
N ARG A 138 11.21 12.48 -43.21
CA ARG A 138 12.42 11.70 -43.00
C ARG A 138 13.60 12.62 -43.29
N GLN A 139 14.35 12.99 -42.25
CA GLN A 139 15.63 13.66 -42.46
C GLN A 139 16.58 12.65 -43.08
N GLU A 140 16.66 12.65 -44.41
CA GLU A 140 17.77 12.07 -45.19
C GLU A 140 19.02 12.92 -44.96
N GLY A 141 19.48 12.93 -43.70
CA GLY A 141 20.63 13.67 -43.22
C GLY A 141 21.62 12.69 -42.60
N GLY A 142 22.43 12.04 -43.43
CA GLY A 142 23.58 11.29 -42.95
C GLY A 142 24.57 12.21 -42.21
N PRO A 143 25.44 11.67 -41.34
CA PRO A 143 26.43 12.47 -40.62
C PRO A 143 27.51 12.99 -41.58
N GLY A 144 27.25 14.13 -42.23
CA GLY A 144 28.15 14.71 -43.23
C GLY A 144 27.85 16.17 -43.62
N ASP A 145 26.64 16.46 -44.11
CA ASP A 145 26.35 17.78 -44.73
C ASP A 145 25.88 18.83 -43.72
N GLY A 146 26.85 19.35 -42.96
CA GLY A 146 26.71 20.49 -42.06
C GLY A 146 27.70 21.62 -42.39
N GLY A 147 27.61 22.19 -43.59
CA GLY A 147 28.45 23.33 -43.99
C GLY A 147 28.29 24.52 -43.03
N PRO A 148 29.38 25.19 -42.58
CA PRO A 148 29.31 26.29 -41.63
C PRO A 148 28.85 27.58 -42.33
N GLY A 149 27.54 27.77 -42.52
CA GLY A 149 27.05 28.84 -43.39
C GLY A 149 25.66 29.43 -43.16
N ASP A 150 24.76 28.83 -42.36
CA ASP A 150 23.42 29.41 -42.16
C ASP A 150 23.13 29.75 -40.70
N GLY A 151 23.14 31.05 -40.41
CA GLY A 151 22.72 31.68 -39.15
C GLY A 151 21.23 32.07 -39.14
N GLY A 152 20.44 31.54 -40.07
CA GLY A 152 18.99 31.66 -40.06
C GLY A 152 18.41 31.24 -38.71
N LEU A 153 17.46 32.05 -38.22
CA LEU A 153 16.66 31.73 -37.05
C LEU A 153 16.01 30.36 -37.27
N ARG A 154 16.57 29.31 -36.64
CA ARG A 154 15.97 27.99 -36.62
C ARG A 154 14.61 28.13 -35.94
N GLN A 155 13.56 28.23 -36.75
CA GLN A 155 12.19 28.13 -36.29
C GLN A 155 12.12 26.88 -35.41
N ALA A 156 11.54 27.01 -34.22
CA ALA A 156 11.29 25.84 -33.40
C ALA A 156 10.51 24.84 -34.27
N PRO A 157 11.00 23.60 -34.44
CA PRO A 157 10.40 22.67 -35.39
C PRO A 157 8.91 22.56 -35.08
N GLU A 158 8.08 22.68 -36.12
CA GLU A 158 6.63 22.58 -35.95
C GLU A 158 6.28 21.27 -35.22
N PRO A 159 5.33 21.30 -34.28
CA PRO A 159 4.97 20.10 -33.55
C PRO A 159 4.46 19.03 -34.53
N PRO A 160 4.82 17.75 -34.34
CA PRO A 160 4.36 16.67 -35.20
C PRO A 160 2.83 16.69 -35.37
N PRO A 161 2.28 16.52 -36.59
CA PRO A 161 0.86 16.35 -36.82
C PRO A 161 0.17 15.36 -35.87
N SER A 162 0.85 14.27 -35.47
CA SER A 162 0.35 13.29 -34.51
C SER A 162 0.21 13.86 -33.08
N ASP A 163 1.12 14.72 -32.63
CA ASP A 163 1.01 15.46 -31.36
C ASP A 163 -0.21 16.39 -31.38
N ALA A 164 -0.44 17.06 -32.51
CA ALA A 164 -1.56 17.98 -32.70
C ALA A 164 -2.91 17.23 -32.73
N ALA A 165 -2.97 16.07 -33.41
CA ALA A 165 -4.16 15.21 -33.42
C ALA A 165 -4.53 14.72 -32.01
N LEU A 166 -3.55 14.25 -31.23
CA LEU A 166 -3.79 13.82 -29.84
C LEU A 166 -4.18 14.99 -28.94
N ALA A 167 -3.56 16.16 -29.10
CA ALA A 167 -3.95 17.37 -28.37
C ALA A 167 -5.41 17.76 -28.66
N GLU A 168 -5.86 17.66 -29.91
CA GLU A 168 -7.23 17.99 -30.31
C GLU A 168 -8.24 16.95 -29.83
N ALA A 169 -7.92 15.66 -29.88
CA ALA A 169 -8.74 14.61 -29.27
C ALA A 169 -8.94 14.83 -27.76
N LEU A 170 -7.87 15.21 -27.03
CA LEU A 170 -7.91 15.49 -25.60
C LEU A 170 -8.76 16.72 -25.22
N ARG A 171 -8.98 17.68 -26.13
CA ARG A 171 -9.87 18.85 -25.90
C ARG A 171 -11.35 18.51 -25.96
N LYS A 172 -11.71 17.46 -26.71
CA LYS A 172 -13.11 17.05 -26.94
C LYS A 172 -13.73 16.36 -25.72
N VAL A 173 -12.91 15.97 -24.74
CA VAL A 173 -13.32 15.22 -23.54
C VAL A 173 -12.60 15.75 -22.31
N ARG A 174 -13.22 15.59 -21.12
CA ARG A 174 -12.52 15.90 -19.87
C ARG A 174 -11.40 14.88 -19.68
N SER A 175 -10.17 15.36 -19.49
CA SER A 175 -8.98 14.52 -19.65
C SER A 175 -7.92 14.73 -18.57
N ALA A 176 -7.21 13.66 -18.23
CA ALA A 176 -6.09 13.68 -17.28
C ALA A 176 -4.86 13.00 -17.90
N LEU A 177 -3.74 13.73 -17.96
CA LEU A 177 -2.51 13.29 -18.61
C LEU A 177 -1.44 12.94 -17.58
N ALA A 178 -0.77 11.80 -17.78
CA ALA A 178 0.34 11.37 -16.94
C ALA A 178 1.57 12.30 -17.08
N THR A 179 2.14 12.64 -15.93
CA THR A 179 3.49 13.21 -15.80
C THR A 179 4.34 12.30 -14.92
N SER A 180 5.64 12.56 -14.81
CA SER A 180 6.52 11.88 -13.85
C SER A 180 7.22 12.88 -12.93
N VAL A 181 7.31 12.59 -11.63
CA VAL A 181 8.19 13.32 -10.71
C VAL A 181 9.58 12.67 -10.67
N THR A 182 10.62 13.50 -10.56
CA THR A 182 12.02 13.06 -10.73
C THR A 182 12.96 13.69 -9.70
N ASP A 183 13.95 12.91 -9.25
CA ASP A 183 15.07 13.36 -8.40
C ASP A 183 16.19 14.08 -9.21
N ARG A 184 15.79 14.80 -10.26
CA ARG A 184 16.66 15.62 -11.11
C ARG A 184 15.90 16.89 -11.53
N PRO A 185 16.60 17.98 -11.90
CA PRO A 185 15.94 19.17 -12.43
C PRO A 185 15.26 18.80 -13.75
N ALA A 186 13.94 18.91 -13.80
CA ALA A 186 13.19 18.65 -15.03
C ALA A 186 13.31 19.84 -16.00
N SER A 187 13.32 19.55 -17.31
CA SER A 187 13.43 20.56 -18.37
C SER A 187 12.17 21.41 -18.58
N SER A 188 11.07 21.10 -17.90
CA SER A 188 9.80 21.83 -17.99
C SER A 188 9.17 22.01 -16.61
N GLU A 189 8.81 23.24 -16.24
CA GLU A 189 7.92 23.44 -15.10
C GLU A 189 6.50 23.01 -15.48
N SER A 190 6.03 21.90 -14.88
CA SER A 190 4.63 21.52 -14.82
C SER A 190 3.83 22.56 -14.04
N ARG A 191 3.31 23.58 -14.74
CA ARG A 191 2.28 24.50 -14.26
C ARG A 191 0.99 24.30 -15.03
N GLY A 192 0.53 23.04 -15.08
CA GLY A 192 -0.66 22.65 -15.84
C GLY A 192 -1.93 23.42 -15.47
N PRO A 193 -3.01 23.21 -16.25
CA PRO A 193 -4.29 23.92 -16.07
C PRO A 193 -4.95 23.70 -14.70
N PHE A 194 -4.44 22.77 -13.89
CA PHE A 194 -4.91 22.47 -12.55
C PHE A 194 -3.75 22.48 -11.54
N ALA A 195 -3.96 23.18 -10.42
CA ALA A 195 -3.04 23.21 -9.29
C ALA A 195 -3.77 22.84 -7.99
N LEU A 196 -3.07 22.19 -7.06
CA LEU A 196 -3.61 21.88 -5.75
C LEU A 196 -3.48 23.07 -4.80
N THR A 197 -4.57 23.45 -4.15
CA THR A 197 -4.53 24.46 -3.08
C THR A 197 -3.92 23.84 -1.82
N MET A 198 -2.76 24.34 -1.37
CA MET A 198 -2.14 23.93 -0.11
C MET A 198 -2.71 24.70 1.08
N VAL A 199 -3.16 23.98 2.12
CA VAL A 199 -3.55 24.55 3.41
C VAL A 199 -2.61 24.02 4.49
N GLY A 200 -1.82 24.93 5.07
CA GLY A 200 -0.72 24.60 5.98
C GLY A 200 0.55 24.18 5.23
N ALA A 201 1.63 23.93 5.98
CA ALA A 201 2.90 23.42 5.45
C ALA A 201 3.02 21.91 5.75
N PRO A 202 3.57 21.11 4.81
CA PRO A 202 3.96 19.72 5.09
C PRO A 202 5.19 19.70 6.00
N ALA A 203 5.49 18.53 6.57
CA ALA A 203 6.73 18.33 7.32
C ALA A 203 7.93 18.28 6.38
N GLU A 204 9.10 18.71 6.83
CA GLU A 204 10.38 18.58 6.09
C GLU A 204 10.69 17.13 5.66
N ARG A 205 10.14 16.14 6.38
CA ARG A 205 10.29 14.70 6.10
C ARG A 205 9.30 14.16 5.06
N THR A 206 8.40 14.98 4.51
CA THR A 206 7.49 14.55 3.45
C THR A 206 8.30 14.40 2.15
N PRO A 207 8.16 13.29 1.40
CA PRO A 207 8.93 13.07 0.17
C PRO A 207 8.78 14.23 -0.82
N ALA A 208 9.91 14.73 -1.30
CA ALA A 208 9.99 15.83 -2.24
C ALA A 208 11.00 15.50 -3.35
N TYR A 209 10.71 16.01 -4.54
CA TYR A 209 11.41 15.75 -5.80
C TYR A 209 11.97 17.06 -6.37
N GLU A 210 12.99 16.98 -7.21
CA GLU A 210 13.60 18.17 -7.81
C GLU A 210 12.77 18.71 -8.98
N GLY A 211 12.09 17.85 -9.73
CA GLY A 211 11.37 18.24 -10.95
C GLY A 211 10.14 17.39 -11.29
N VAL A 212 9.41 17.86 -12.31
CA VAL A 212 8.29 17.15 -12.94
C VAL A 212 8.55 17.09 -14.45
N ALA A 213 8.72 15.90 -15.01
CA ALA A 213 8.72 15.73 -16.45
C ALA A 213 7.27 15.72 -16.95
N ALA A 214 6.90 16.82 -17.59
CA ALA A 214 5.57 17.04 -18.16
C ALA A 214 5.51 16.54 -19.61
N ALA A 215 4.29 16.28 -20.11
CA ALA A 215 4.10 15.92 -21.52
C ALA A 215 4.50 17.06 -22.48
N ALA A 216 4.85 16.68 -23.70
CA ALA A 216 5.21 17.59 -24.78
C ALA A 216 4.04 18.52 -25.17
N GLN A 217 4.38 19.67 -25.76
CA GLN A 217 3.42 20.53 -26.43
C GLN A 217 3.25 20.09 -27.89
N PRO A 218 2.03 20.15 -28.47
CA PRO A 218 0.79 20.72 -27.92
C PRO A 218 -0.03 19.81 -26.99
N ILE A 219 0.33 18.54 -26.81
CA ILE A 219 -0.49 17.52 -26.09
C ILE A 219 -0.90 18.00 -24.69
N ARG A 220 0.05 18.55 -23.93
CA ARG A 220 -0.19 19.09 -22.58
C ARG A 220 -1.24 20.20 -22.55
N ALA A 221 -1.33 21.04 -23.59
CA ALA A 221 -2.33 22.09 -23.72
C ALA A 221 -3.70 21.57 -24.24
N GLY A 222 -3.80 20.30 -24.63
CA GLY A 222 -5.07 19.65 -24.93
C GLY A 222 -5.77 19.05 -23.70
N ALA A 223 -5.00 18.68 -22.67
CA ALA A 223 -5.53 18.00 -21.48
C ALA A 223 -6.26 18.94 -20.51
N THR A 224 -7.33 18.47 -19.85
CA THR A 224 -8.03 19.24 -18.80
C THR A 224 -7.22 19.35 -17.51
N THR A 225 -6.44 18.31 -17.20
CA THR A 225 -5.58 18.21 -16.01
C THR A 225 -4.34 17.40 -16.33
N GLU A 226 -3.29 17.54 -15.52
CA GLU A 226 -2.13 16.66 -15.53
C GLU A 226 -1.79 16.21 -14.11
N GLY A 227 -1.16 15.05 -13.96
CA GLY A 227 -0.82 14.51 -12.64
C GLY A 227 0.18 13.37 -12.70
N ALA A 228 0.99 13.27 -11.65
CA ALA A 228 2.14 12.35 -11.64
C ALA A 228 1.68 10.89 -11.48
N ALA A 229 2.17 10.03 -12.36
CA ALA A 229 1.83 8.61 -12.44
C ALA A 229 2.79 7.70 -11.64
N ASN A 230 3.75 8.26 -10.91
CA ASN A 230 4.72 7.48 -10.15
C ASN A 230 4.02 6.57 -9.13
N LEU A 231 4.42 5.31 -9.10
CA LEU A 231 3.98 4.32 -8.11
C LEU A 231 5.18 3.83 -7.33
N THR A 232 5.03 3.73 -6.00
CA THR A 232 6.08 3.28 -5.10
C THR A 232 5.49 2.18 -4.22
N PRO A 233 5.83 0.90 -4.47
CA PRO A 233 5.50 -0.21 -3.58
C PRO A 233 6.00 0.02 -2.16
N ASP A 234 5.45 -0.71 -1.20
CA ASP A 234 6.05 -0.80 0.14
C ASP A 234 7.42 -1.53 0.05
N ALA A 235 8.20 -1.53 1.15
CA ALA A 235 9.56 -2.07 1.19
C ALA A 235 9.68 -3.57 0.88
N ASP A 236 8.58 -4.30 0.78
CA ASP A 236 8.49 -5.71 0.39
C ASP A 236 8.00 -5.91 -1.06
N ALA A 237 8.05 -4.86 -1.88
CA ALA A 237 7.61 -4.81 -3.29
C ALA A 237 6.11 -5.05 -3.53
N VAL A 238 5.30 -5.11 -2.47
CA VAL A 238 3.83 -5.17 -2.58
C VAL A 238 3.26 -3.75 -2.58
N LEU A 239 2.36 -3.47 -3.52
CA LEU A 239 1.70 -2.18 -3.62
C LEU A 239 0.40 -2.17 -2.80
N ARG A 240 0.45 -1.59 -1.60
CA ARG A 240 -0.73 -1.41 -0.72
C ARG A 240 -1.28 0.01 -0.70
N ARG A 241 -0.51 0.98 -1.21
CA ARG A 241 -0.81 2.41 -1.12
C ARG A 241 -0.60 3.10 -2.46
N ALA A 242 -1.46 4.08 -2.74
CA ALA A 242 -1.28 5.00 -3.86
C ALA A 242 -0.97 6.42 -3.35
N PRO A 243 -0.07 7.17 -4.01
CA PRO A 243 0.11 8.59 -3.73
C PRO A 243 -1.10 9.41 -4.18
N THR A 244 -1.39 10.49 -3.45
CA THR A 244 -2.43 11.48 -3.81
C THR A 244 -1.84 12.84 -4.16
N VAL A 245 -0.67 13.15 -3.61
CA VAL A 245 0.07 14.38 -3.84
C VAL A 245 1.56 14.07 -3.86
N PHE A 246 2.30 14.79 -4.70
CA PHE A 246 3.75 14.84 -4.72
C PHE A 246 4.21 16.27 -4.50
N PHE A 247 5.40 16.45 -3.94
CA PHE A 247 6.01 17.78 -3.79
C PHE A 247 7.20 17.87 -4.73
N ALA A 248 7.20 18.80 -5.67
CA ALA A 248 8.30 19.01 -6.61
C ALA A 248 8.55 20.50 -6.82
N GLY A 249 9.81 20.94 -6.73
CA GLY A 249 10.16 22.36 -6.78
C GLY A 249 9.48 23.22 -5.69
N GLY A 250 9.15 22.63 -4.54
CA GLY A 250 8.40 23.29 -3.46
C GLY A 250 6.88 23.44 -3.69
N VAL A 251 6.35 22.95 -4.82
CA VAL A 251 4.93 23.02 -5.18
C VAL A 251 4.28 21.64 -5.04
N ALA A 252 2.99 21.61 -4.69
CA ALA A 252 2.19 20.39 -4.59
C ALA A 252 1.54 20.04 -5.94
N HIS A 253 1.90 18.87 -6.46
CA HIS A 253 1.38 18.30 -7.71
C HIS A 253 0.43 17.13 -7.40
N PRO A 254 -0.71 17.00 -8.10
CA PRO A 254 -1.59 15.85 -7.91
C PRO A 254 -0.94 14.57 -8.43
N SER A 255 -1.31 13.42 -7.86
CA SER A 255 -1.15 12.17 -8.58
C SER A 255 -2.14 12.08 -9.74
N LEU A 256 -1.87 11.24 -10.74
CA LEU A 256 -2.75 11.04 -11.90
C LEU A 256 -4.19 10.69 -11.49
N ALA A 257 -4.36 9.91 -10.41
CA ALA A 257 -5.67 9.58 -9.86
C ALA A 257 -6.39 10.82 -9.29
N VAL A 258 -5.70 11.72 -8.60
CA VAL A 258 -6.27 12.99 -8.10
C VAL A 258 -6.59 13.94 -9.26
N ALA A 259 -5.73 14.00 -10.28
CA ALA A 259 -5.97 14.79 -11.49
C ALA A 259 -7.24 14.32 -12.23
N ALA A 260 -7.40 13.00 -12.45
CA ALA A 260 -8.60 12.42 -13.04
C ALA A 260 -9.89 12.74 -12.24
N VAL A 261 -9.84 12.72 -10.90
CA VAL A 261 -11.00 13.07 -10.07
C VAL A 261 -11.27 14.60 -10.08
N ALA A 262 -10.24 15.43 -10.26
CA ALA A 262 -10.39 16.86 -10.44
C ALA A 262 -10.95 17.24 -11.82
N ALA A 263 -10.56 16.51 -12.88
CA ALA A 263 -11.04 16.70 -14.25
C ALA A 263 -12.57 16.59 -14.38
N MET A 264 -13.25 15.91 -13.45
CA MET A 264 -14.72 15.91 -13.34
C MET A 264 -15.34 17.29 -12.98
N GLY A 265 -14.55 18.38 -12.93
CA GLY A 265 -15.01 19.74 -12.66
C GLY A 265 -14.94 20.11 -11.18
N ARG A 266 -13.93 19.64 -10.45
CA ARG A 266 -13.81 19.79 -9.00
C ARG A 266 -12.42 20.22 -8.57
N SER A 267 -12.35 21.22 -7.69
CA SER A 267 -11.10 21.68 -7.08
C SER A 267 -10.45 20.60 -6.20
N GLY A 268 -9.12 20.63 -6.12
CA GLY A 268 -8.35 19.83 -5.16
C GLY A 268 -7.65 20.69 -4.12
N THR A 269 -7.73 20.28 -2.85
CA THR A 269 -7.08 20.95 -1.73
C THR A 269 -6.30 19.94 -0.90
N VAL A 270 -5.05 20.22 -0.60
CA VAL A 270 -4.19 19.40 0.28
C VAL A 270 -4.16 20.04 1.66
N ILE A 271 -4.52 19.26 2.68
CA ILE A 271 -4.48 19.70 4.08
C ILE A 271 -3.21 19.13 4.70
N ALA A 272 -2.21 19.98 4.87
CA ALA A 272 -0.93 19.64 5.47
C ALA A 272 -0.84 20.11 6.94
N ARG A 273 0.05 19.46 7.70
CA ARG A 273 0.38 19.79 9.09
C ARG A 273 1.88 19.54 9.32
N GLU A 274 2.41 19.98 10.45
CA GLU A 274 3.77 19.69 10.93
C GLU A 274 4.13 18.19 10.97
N SER A 275 3.13 17.31 10.93
CA SER A 275 3.32 15.86 10.85
C SER A 275 3.24 15.26 9.45
N GLY A 276 3.24 16.08 8.39
CA GLY A 276 3.06 15.68 7.01
C GLY A 276 1.65 15.95 6.47
N VAL A 277 1.32 15.33 5.34
CA VAL A 277 -0.02 15.45 4.72
C VAL A 277 -1.05 14.75 5.61
N ALA A 278 -2.15 15.42 5.93
CA ALA A 278 -3.19 14.90 6.81
C ALA A 278 -4.46 14.46 6.06
N ALA A 279 -4.77 15.10 4.94
CA ALA A 279 -5.86 14.74 4.04
C ALA A 279 -5.69 15.41 2.67
N VAL A 280 -6.31 14.83 1.65
CA VAL A 280 -6.63 15.50 0.38
C VAL A 280 -8.14 15.63 0.26
N VAL A 281 -8.61 16.81 -0.12
CA VAL A 281 -10.01 17.08 -0.46
C VAL A 281 -10.09 17.17 -1.97
N VAL A 282 -10.74 16.20 -2.60
CA VAL A 282 -10.96 16.12 -4.05
C VAL A 282 -12.29 15.39 -4.26
N GLY A 283 -12.96 15.55 -5.40
CA GLY A 283 -14.25 14.88 -5.61
C GLY A 283 -15.42 15.43 -4.75
N GLY A 284 -15.19 16.51 -3.99
CA GLY A 284 -16.09 16.96 -2.92
C GLY A 284 -15.99 16.14 -1.63
N ARG A 285 -15.07 15.16 -1.57
CA ARG A 285 -14.85 14.29 -0.41
C ARG A 285 -13.50 14.58 0.24
N ARG A 286 -13.40 14.34 1.54
CA ARG A 286 -12.15 14.47 2.31
C ARG A 286 -11.55 13.08 2.56
N VAL A 287 -10.49 12.76 1.84
CA VAL A 287 -9.76 11.49 1.94
C VAL A 287 -8.60 11.67 2.91
N ARG A 288 -8.46 10.77 3.90
CA ARG A 288 -7.36 10.82 4.87
C ARG A 288 -6.13 10.13 4.31
N THR A 289 -4.96 10.75 4.48
CA THR A 289 -3.67 10.22 4.00
C THR A 289 -2.78 9.77 5.16
N ASP A 290 -1.74 9.00 4.84
CA ASP A 290 -0.54 8.94 5.69
C ASP A 290 0.28 10.24 5.57
N ALA A 291 1.31 10.38 6.41
CA ALA A 291 2.17 11.57 6.47
C ALA A 291 2.90 11.91 5.15
N ALA A 292 3.05 10.93 4.25
CA ALA A 292 3.67 11.08 2.95
C ALA A 292 2.65 11.43 1.84
N GLY A 293 1.37 11.64 2.18
CA GLY A 293 0.33 11.95 1.19
C GLY A 293 -0.20 10.73 0.43
N ARG A 294 -0.08 9.52 0.99
CA ARG A 294 -0.58 8.29 0.37
C ARG A 294 -1.85 7.80 1.04
N VAL A 295 -2.68 7.08 0.29
CA VAL A 295 -3.88 6.37 0.77
C VAL A 295 -3.65 4.88 0.71
N PHE A 296 -4.17 4.12 1.68
CA PHE A 296 -4.25 2.66 1.52
C PHE A 296 -5.40 2.33 0.57
N LEU A 297 -5.11 1.53 -0.45
CA LEU A 297 -6.10 0.98 -1.34
C LEU A 297 -6.77 -0.21 -0.65
N ASP A 298 -8.11 -0.30 -0.73
CA ASP A 298 -8.82 -1.55 -0.46
C ASP A 298 -8.90 -2.33 -1.76
N PHE A 299 -8.15 -3.43 -1.86
CA PHE A 299 -8.28 -4.34 -3.01
C PHE A 299 -9.35 -5.43 -2.81
N ALA A 300 -10.28 -5.27 -1.87
CA ALA A 300 -11.45 -6.15 -1.77
C ALA A 300 -12.26 -6.12 -3.09
N GLY A 301 -12.23 -7.24 -3.82
CA GLY A 301 -12.79 -7.37 -5.17
C GLY A 301 -11.74 -7.49 -6.29
N GLY A 302 -10.46 -7.29 -5.98
CA GLY A 302 -9.32 -7.45 -6.90
C GLY A 302 -9.37 -6.53 -8.12
N ALA A 303 -8.59 -6.87 -9.15
CA ALA A 303 -8.67 -6.21 -10.45
C ALA A 303 -10.08 -6.27 -11.05
N ALA A 304 -10.86 -7.31 -10.75
CA ALA A 304 -12.26 -7.45 -11.19
C ALA A 304 -13.21 -6.33 -10.69
N ARG A 305 -12.78 -5.49 -9.74
CA ARG A 305 -13.53 -4.27 -9.34
C ARG A 305 -13.49 -3.18 -10.42
N VAL A 306 -12.40 -3.09 -11.18
CA VAL A 306 -12.26 -2.17 -12.31
C VAL A 306 -12.48 -2.96 -13.60
N GLY A 307 -13.35 -2.47 -14.48
CA GLY A 307 -13.60 -3.17 -15.75
C GLY A 307 -12.34 -3.13 -16.62
N ARG A 308 -12.14 -4.13 -17.49
CA ARG A 308 -11.08 -4.10 -18.51
C ARG A 308 -11.68 -4.31 -19.90
N VAL A 309 -11.23 -3.53 -20.87
CA VAL A 309 -11.52 -3.65 -22.30
C VAL A 309 -10.23 -3.49 -23.08
N GLU A 310 -10.09 -4.20 -24.20
CA GLU A 310 -8.96 -3.99 -25.12
C GLU A 310 -9.15 -2.70 -25.92
N ALA A 311 -8.07 -1.96 -26.18
CA ALA A 311 -8.09 -0.77 -27.02
C ALA A 311 -8.57 -1.08 -28.45
N SER A 312 -8.29 -2.28 -29.00
CA SER A 312 -8.76 -2.67 -30.32
C SER A 312 -10.27 -2.91 -30.40
N ASP A 313 -10.90 -3.43 -29.33
CA ASP A 313 -12.37 -3.53 -29.26
C ASP A 313 -13.01 -2.14 -29.24
N LEU A 314 -12.38 -1.14 -28.61
CA LEU A 314 -12.95 0.20 -28.52
C LEU A 314 -12.89 0.98 -29.84
N VAL A 315 -11.79 0.85 -30.58
CA VAL A 315 -11.57 1.56 -31.87
C VAL A 315 -12.34 0.91 -33.04
N GLY A 316 -12.53 -0.41 -33.03
CA GLY A 316 -13.19 -1.14 -34.12
C GLY A 316 -12.37 -1.18 -35.42
N GLU A 317 -13.01 -1.51 -36.53
CA GLU A 317 -12.37 -1.84 -37.83
C GLU A 317 -11.47 -0.74 -38.44
N GLY A 318 -11.55 0.51 -37.96
CA GLY A 318 -10.79 1.64 -38.48
C GLY A 318 -9.27 1.63 -38.25
N GLY A 319 -8.73 0.65 -37.51
CA GLY A 319 -7.32 0.61 -37.09
C GLY A 319 -6.39 -0.33 -37.86
N GLY A 320 -6.90 -1.28 -38.66
CA GLY A 320 -6.07 -2.33 -39.26
C GLY A 320 -6.73 -3.05 -40.44
N SER A 321 -6.29 -2.70 -41.66
CA SER A 321 -6.81 -3.23 -42.92
C SER A 321 -6.22 -4.60 -43.30
N ASP A 322 -6.56 -5.66 -42.56
CA ASP A 322 -6.58 -7.05 -43.07
C ASP A 322 -7.10 -8.03 -42.01
N ARG A 323 -8.37 -8.49 -42.14
CA ARG A 323 -8.90 -9.66 -41.41
C ARG A 323 -9.90 -10.46 -42.25
N SER A 324 -9.92 -11.77 -42.03
CA SER A 324 -10.78 -12.71 -42.74
C SER A 324 -12.28 -12.49 -42.46
N PRO A 325 -13.17 -12.66 -43.45
CA PRO A 325 -14.59 -12.28 -43.40
C PRO A 325 -15.48 -13.09 -42.44
N GLY A 326 -14.94 -14.02 -41.65
CA GLY A 326 -15.69 -14.83 -40.68
C GLY A 326 -15.80 -14.22 -39.27
N GLY A 327 -15.24 -13.03 -39.03
CA GLY A 327 -15.14 -12.43 -37.69
C GLY A 327 -15.90 -11.11 -37.47
N ALA A 328 -16.64 -10.61 -38.46
CA ALA A 328 -17.28 -9.29 -38.38
C ALA A 328 -18.38 -9.22 -37.29
N GLU A 329 -19.32 -10.17 -37.28
CA GLU A 329 -20.44 -10.18 -36.32
C GLU A 329 -19.97 -10.27 -34.85
N THR A 330 -18.87 -10.99 -34.59
CA THR A 330 -18.28 -11.10 -33.25
C THR A 330 -17.45 -9.86 -32.87
N ALA A 331 -16.79 -9.23 -33.85
CA ALA A 331 -16.08 -7.96 -33.63
C ALA A 331 -17.05 -6.79 -33.35
N ASP A 332 -18.18 -6.71 -34.03
CA ASP A 332 -19.24 -5.73 -33.75
C ASP A 332 -19.81 -5.90 -32.34
N ALA A 333 -20.11 -7.13 -31.94
CA ALA A 333 -20.59 -7.45 -30.60
C ALA A 333 -19.57 -7.10 -29.50
N ALA A 334 -18.28 -7.37 -29.73
CA ALA A 334 -17.20 -7.00 -28.82
C ALA A 334 -17.04 -5.47 -28.72
N SER A 335 -17.08 -4.77 -29.87
CA SER A 335 -16.94 -3.31 -29.92
C SER A 335 -18.08 -2.60 -29.22
N GLU A 336 -19.31 -3.08 -29.42
CA GLU A 336 -20.49 -2.59 -28.73
C GLU A 336 -20.47 -2.89 -27.22
N ALA A 337 -19.97 -4.06 -26.81
CA ALA A 337 -19.74 -4.35 -25.39
C ALA A 337 -18.69 -3.42 -24.76
N ALA A 338 -17.58 -3.15 -25.46
CA ALA A 338 -16.55 -2.21 -25.02
C ALA A 338 -17.09 -0.78 -24.89
N ARG A 339 -17.85 -0.30 -25.88
CA ARG A 339 -18.53 1.01 -25.82
C ARG A 339 -19.45 1.12 -24.60
N ARG A 340 -20.29 0.11 -24.32
CA ARG A 340 -21.13 0.08 -23.11
C ARG A 340 -20.35 -0.01 -21.79
N ALA A 341 -19.18 -0.64 -21.79
CA ALA A 341 -18.32 -0.70 -20.62
C ALA A 341 -17.66 0.66 -20.31
N VAL A 342 -17.41 1.47 -21.33
CA VAL A 342 -16.83 2.83 -21.21
C VAL A 342 -17.86 3.91 -20.91
N ALA A 343 -19.10 3.77 -21.42
CA ALA A 343 -20.16 4.76 -21.28
C ALA A 343 -20.41 5.21 -19.83
N GLY A 344 -20.30 6.53 -19.59
CA GLY A 344 -20.52 7.17 -18.30
C GLY A 344 -19.47 6.86 -17.23
N ARG A 345 -18.30 6.31 -17.60
CA ARG A 345 -17.24 5.92 -16.66
C ARG A 345 -15.94 6.69 -16.88
N VAL A 346 -15.03 6.64 -15.92
CA VAL A 346 -13.65 7.08 -16.12
C VAL A 346 -12.89 6.00 -16.87
N ALA A 347 -12.42 6.31 -18.08
CA ALA A 347 -11.65 5.40 -18.92
C ALA A 347 -10.14 5.64 -18.74
N VAL A 348 -9.40 4.64 -18.27
CA VAL A 348 -7.95 4.71 -18.04
C VAL A 348 -7.23 3.97 -19.16
N ILE A 349 -6.69 4.72 -20.12
CA ILE A 349 -5.91 4.18 -21.24
C ILE A 349 -4.46 3.97 -20.78
N GLY A 350 -3.93 2.76 -20.95
CA GLY A 350 -2.54 2.45 -20.60
C GLY A 350 -2.07 1.08 -21.11
N VAL A 351 -0.75 0.86 -21.09
CA VAL A 351 -0.16 -0.42 -21.50
C VAL A 351 -0.34 -1.45 -20.40
N ASP A 352 -0.79 -2.64 -20.78
CA ASP A 352 -0.90 -3.83 -19.91
C ASP A 352 -0.42 -5.13 -20.60
N ALA A 353 0.13 -5.03 -21.81
CA ALA A 353 0.80 -6.10 -22.54
C ALA A 353 2.03 -6.67 -21.80
N ALA A 354 2.24 -7.99 -21.95
CA ALA A 354 3.27 -8.72 -21.23
C ALA A 354 4.68 -8.25 -21.60
N GLY A 355 5.49 -7.88 -20.60
CA GLY A 355 6.87 -7.43 -20.80
C GLY A 355 7.03 -5.98 -21.29
N LEU A 356 5.94 -5.26 -21.58
CA LEU A 356 5.97 -3.83 -21.92
C LEU A 356 5.53 -2.93 -20.75
N ALA A 357 4.59 -3.40 -19.93
CA ALA A 357 4.08 -2.66 -18.78
C ALA A 357 4.81 -3.02 -17.47
N PRO A 358 5.06 -2.05 -16.55
CA PRO A 358 5.40 -2.35 -15.17
C PRO A 358 4.27 -3.12 -14.49
N ALA A 359 4.61 -4.27 -13.92
CA ALA A 359 3.70 -5.14 -13.19
C ALA A 359 3.93 -5.02 -11.68
N PHE A 360 2.85 -4.87 -10.91
CA PHE A 360 2.88 -4.69 -9.45
C PHE A 360 2.18 -5.85 -8.76
N SER A 361 2.72 -6.29 -7.62
CA SER A 361 2.03 -7.26 -6.76
C SER A 361 1.06 -6.53 -5.83
N ALA A 362 -0.23 -6.82 -5.92
CA ALA A 362 -1.25 -6.35 -4.99
C ALA A 362 -1.24 -7.17 -3.69
N ALA A 363 -1.93 -6.68 -2.65
CA ALA A 363 -1.94 -7.27 -1.31
C ALA A 363 -2.33 -8.77 -1.27
N HIS A 364 -3.21 -9.22 -2.17
CA HIS A 364 -3.63 -10.63 -2.31
C HIS A 364 -2.80 -11.44 -3.33
N GLY A 365 -1.64 -10.94 -3.76
CA GLY A 365 -0.74 -11.62 -4.69
C GLY A 365 -1.19 -11.59 -6.16
N GLU A 366 -2.25 -10.84 -6.49
CA GLU A 366 -2.62 -10.57 -7.88
C GLU A 366 -1.58 -9.65 -8.52
N VAL A 367 -1.28 -9.88 -9.80
CA VAL A 367 -0.36 -9.06 -10.58
C VAL A 367 -1.18 -8.07 -11.39
N ILE A 368 -0.98 -6.78 -11.16
CA ILE A 368 -1.75 -5.69 -11.79
C ILE A 368 -0.83 -4.70 -12.50
N SER A 369 -1.33 -4.15 -13.61
CA SER A 369 -0.68 -3.09 -14.38
C SER A 369 -0.75 -1.73 -13.67
N GLY A 370 0.13 -0.80 -14.07
CA GLY A 370 0.04 0.59 -13.60
C GLY A 370 -1.30 1.27 -13.94
N ALA A 371 -1.97 0.87 -15.02
CA ALA A 371 -3.28 1.41 -15.41
C ALA A 371 -4.39 0.93 -14.45
N GLU A 372 -4.40 -0.35 -14.08
CA GLU A 372 -5.32 -0.92 -13.10
C GLU A 372 -5.11 -0.30 -11.71
N VAL A 373 -3.86 -0.07 -11.30
CA VAL A 373 -3.56 0.68 -10.05
C VAL A 373 -4.17 2.08 -10.07
N VAL A 374 -4.00 2.83 -11.16
CA VAL A 374 -4.57 4.18 -11.31
C VAL A 374 -6.10 4.11 -11.30
N ALA A 375 -6.71 3.14 -11.96
CA ALA A 375 -8.16 2.91 -11.93
C ALA A 375 -8.68 2.61 -10.52
N VAL A 376 -8.03 1.73 -9.76
CA VAL A 376 -8.37 1.41 -8.36
C VAL A 376 -8.16 2.63 -7.45
N ALA A 377 -7.12 3.43 -7.67
CA ALA A 377 -6.90 4.67 -6.93
C ALA A 377 -7.98 5.74 -7.23
N ILE A 378 -8.40 5.89 -8.48
CA ILE A 378 -9.52 6.77 -8.88
C ILE A 378 -10.81 6.28 -8.20
N ASP A 379 -11.10 4.99 -8.25
CA ASP A 379 -12.27 4.38 -7.62
C ASP A 379 -12.28 4.63 -6.09
N ALA A 380 -11.15 4.41 -5.41
CA ALA A 380 -11.02 4.66 -3.98
C ALA A 380 -11.23 6.14 -3.61
N LEU A 381 -10.74 7.09 -4.43
CA LEU A 381 -10.97 8.52 -4.27
C LEU A 381 -12.43 8.93 -4.58
N ILE A 382 -13.06 8.30 -5.57
CA ILE A 382 -14.46 8.57 -5.95
C ILE A 382 -15.43 7.98 -4.95
N SER A 383 -15.25 6.74 -4.49
CA SER A 383 -16.13 6.05 -3.55
C SER A 383 -15.85 6.43 -2.09
N GLY A 384 -14.63 6.88 -1.77
CA GLY A 384 -14.17 7.04 -0.40
C GLY A 384 -13.79 5.72 0.28
N ALA A 385 -13.73 4.61 -0.46
CA ALA A 385 -13.33 3.27 0.02
C ALA A 385 -11.81 3.15 0.24
N THR A 386 -11.20 4.15 0.88
CA THR A 386 -9.81 4.11 1.32
C THR A 386 -9.71 3.55 2.73
N LEU A 387 -8.83 2.58 2.96
CA LEU A 387 -8.55 2.11 4.31
C LEU A 387 -7.75 3.17 5.09
N SER A 388 -7.98 3.27 6.40
CA SER A 388 -7.29 4.25 7.24
C SER A 388 -6.76 3.63 8.54
N ARG A 389 -5.61 4.11 9.01
CA ARG A 389 -5.03 3.68 10.30
C ARG A 389 -4.75 4.91 11.18
N PRO A 390 -5.79 5.47 11.83
CA PRO A 390 -5.68 6.71 12.60
C PRO A 390 -4.82 6.49 13.85
N ARG A 391 -4.12 7.53 14.31
CA ARG A 391 -3.23 7.46 15.50
C ARG A 391 -3.91 6.88 16.74
N ALA A 392 -5.19 7.19 16.98
CA ALA A 392 -5.95 6.64 18.10
C ALA A 392 -6.08 5.11 18.04
N LEU A 393 -6.28 4.53 16.85
CA LEU A 393 -6.30 3.08 16.65
C LEU A 393 -4.92 2.48 16.93
N VAL A 394 -3.85 3.10 16.39
CA VAL A 394 -2.47 2.66 16.64
C VAL A 394 -2.15 2.67 18.14
N LEU A 395 -2.52 3.72 18.87
CA LEU A 395 -2.33 3.79 20.32
C LEU A 395 -3.16 2.73 21.07
N ALA A 396 -4.41 2.49 20.65
CA ALA A 396 -5.25 1.45 21.23
C ALA A 396 -4.68 0.04 21.00
N GLU A 397 -4.14 -0.25 19.81
CA GLU A 397 -3.45 -1.51 19.51
C GLU A 397 -2.22 -1.71 20.42
N HIS A 398 -1.41 -0.68 20.61
CA HIS A 398 -0.22 -0.76 21.46
C HIS A 398 -0.58 -0.93 22.95
N ALA A 399 -1.61 -0.23 23.42
CA ALA A 399 -2.12 -0.39 24.78
C ALA A 399 -2.72 -1.79 25.01
N ALA A 400 -3.52 -2.29 24.07
CA ALA A 400 -4.09 -3.63 24.14
C ALA A 400 -3.01 -4.72 24.05
N PHE A 401 -2.00 -4.55 23.18
CA PHE A 401 -0.84 -5.44 23.11
C PHE A 401 -0.13 -5.56 24.47
N LEU A 402 0.17 -4.42 25.10
CA LEU A 402 0.85 -4.38 26.40
C LEU A 402 -0.01 -5.00 27.51
N ALA A 403 -1.31 -4.67 27.55
CA ALA A 403 -2.24 -5.23 28.54
C ALA A 403 -2.33 -6.76 28.46
N VAL A 404 -2.47 -7.31 27.24
CA VAL A 404 -2.48 -8.77 27.02
C VAL A 404 -1.11 -9.38 27.32
N ALA A 405 0.00 -8.74 26.92
CA ALA A 405 1.34 -9.26 27.22
C ALA A 405 1.61 -9.36 28.73
N LEU A 406 1.19 -8.36 29.51
CA LEU A 406 1.27 -8.38 30.98
C LEU A 406 0.32 -9.43 31.59
N ALA A 407 -0.89 -9.59 31.05
CA ALA A 407 -1.81 -10.65 31.46
C ALA A 407 -1.24 -12.05 31.18
N LEU A 408 -0.61 -12.27 30.03
CA LEU A 408 0.08 -13.53 29.71
C LEU A 408 1.33 -13.74 30.58
N ALA A 409 2.12 -12.71 30.87
CA ALA A 409 3.26 -12.79 31.80
C ALA A 409 2.81 -13.20 33.23
N THR A 410 1.69 -12.65 33.72
CA THR A 410 1.09 -13.08 35.01
C THR A 410 0.54 -14.52 34.94
N ALA A 411 -0.15 -14.88 33.86
CA ALA A 411 -0.69 -16.23 33.65
C ALA A 411 0.42 -17.30 33.63
N TRP A 412 1.49 -17.10 32.85
CA TRP A 412 2.62 -18.03 32.75
C TRP A 412 3.45 -18.13 34.04
N ALA A 413 3.43 -17.10 34.90
CA ALA A 413 4.09 -17.14 36.20
C ALA A 413 3.25 -17.82 37.31
N ARG A 414 1.91 -17.76 37.23
CA ARG A 414 1.00 -18.13 38.33
C ARG A 414 0.10 -19.35 38.06
N LEU A 415 -0.23 -19.65 36.80
CA LEU A 415 -1.13 -20.75 36.44
C LEU A 415 -0.36 -22.02 36.07
N SER A 416 -1.10 -23.13 35.89
CA SER A 416 -0.54 -24.33 35.28
C SER A 416 -0.20 -24.09 33.80
N ARG A 417 0.76 -24.83 33.24
CA ARG A 417 1.18 -24.65 31.84
C ARG A 417 0.04 -24.83 30.84
N LEU A 418 -0.89 -25.77 31.11
CA LEU A 418 -2.05 -26.00 30.26
C LEU A 418 -3.03 -24.82 30.33
N ALA A 419 -3.26 -24.26 31.53
CA ALA A 419 -4.10 -23.08 31.70
C ALA A 419 -3.48 -21.82 31.05
N ALA A 420 -2.16 -21.63 31.19
CA ALA A 420 -1.45 -20.51 30.56
C ALA A 420 -1.39 -20.62 29.02
N ALA A 421 -1.21 -21.84 28.48
CA ALA A 421 -1.31 -22.10 27.04
C ALA A 421 -2.75 -21.87 26.51
N GLY A 422 -3.76 -22.35 27.23
CA GLY A 422 -5.17 -22.10 26.92
C GLY A 422 -5.53 -20.61 26.95
N ALA A 423 -5.04 -19.86 27.94
CA ALA A 423 -5.20 -18.41 28.00
C ALA A 423 -4.49 -17.70 26.82
N THR A 424 -3.30 -18.17 26.43
CA THR A 424 -2.59 -17.64 25.25
C THR A 424 -3.40 -17.86 23.98
N LEU A 425 -3.93 -19.07 23.76
CA LEU A 425 -4.79 -19.38 22.62
C LEU A 425 -6.08 -18.55 22.62
N ALA A 426 -6.73 -18.40 23.78
CA ALA A 426 -7.93 -17.58 23.92
C ALA A 426 -7.68 -16.11 23.57
N CYS A 427 -6.56 -15.52 24.02
CA CYS A 427 -6.16 -14.16 23.64
C CYS A 427 -5.89 -14.00 22.14
N VAL A 428 -5.23 -14.98 21.51
CA VAL A 428 -4.99 -14.98 20.05
C VAL A 428 -6.31 -15.07 19.27
N LEU A 429 -7.22 -15.96 19.64
CA LEU A 429 -8.53 -16.09 19.00
C LEU A 429 -9.39 -14.83 19.20
N ALA A 430 -9.36 -14.23 20.39
CA ALA A 430 -10.05 -12.97 20.67
C ALA A 430 -9.50 -11.80 19.84
N TRP A 431 -8.17 -11.74 19.62
CA TRP A 431 -7.55 -10.72 18.76
C TRP A 431 -7.94 -10.89 17.29
N LEU A 432 -7.93 -12.13 16.79
CA LEU A 432 -8.39 -12.45 15.43
C LEU A 432 -9.86 -12.08 15.22
N ALA A 433 -10.73 -12.41 16.17
CA ALA A 433 -12.15 -12.04 16.13
C ALA A 433 -12.34 -10.52 16.17
N ALA A 434 -11.63 -9.81 17.05
CA ALA A 434 -11.69 -8.35 17.12
C ALA A 434 -11.21 -7.69 15.82
N ALA A 435 -10.13 -8.18 15.22
CA ALA A 435 -9.62 -7.67 13.94
C ALA A 435 -10.61 -7.89 12.78
N ALA A 436 -11.23 -9.07 12.70
CA ALA A 436 -12.26 -9.36 11.71
C ALA A 436 -13.49 -8.42 11.86
N ILE A 437 -13.96 -8.19 13.10
CA ILE A 437 -15.06 -7.25 13.38
C ILE A 437 -14.68 -5.82 12.96
N VAL A 438 -13.46 -5.37 13.26
CA VAL A 438 -12.96 -4.03 12.88
C VAL A 438 -12.72 -3.90 11.36
N ARG A 439 -12.52 -5.00 10.64
CA ARG A 439 -12.42 -4.99 9.16
C ARG A 439 -13.79 -4.98 8.47
N VAL A 440 -14.82 -5.54 9.11
CA VAL A 440 -16.19 -5.60 8.56
C VAL A 440 -16.99 -4.32 8.79
N ALA A 441 -16.83 -3.65 9.94
CA ALA A 441 -17.71 -2.54 10.32
C ALA A 441 -17.17 -1.13 9.94
N PRO A 442 -15.89 -0.79 10.17
CA PRO A 442 -15.26 0.43 9.62
C PRO A 442 -14.15 0.17 8.58
N ALA A 443 -13.83 1.18 7.77
CA ALA A 443 -12.68 1.20 6.85
C ALA A 443 -11.34 1.43 7.59
N LEU A 444 -11.01 0.51 8.50
CA LEU A 444 -9.82 0.55 9.35
C LEU A 444 -8.87 -0.62 9.08
N VAL A 445 -7.57 -0.34 9.07
CA VAL A 445 -6.53 -1.38 9.04
C VAL A 445 -6.03 -1.65 10.45
N VAL A 446 -6.12 -2.90 10.91
CA VAL A 446 -5.63 -3.36 12.22
C VAL A 446 -4.44 -4.29 12.02
N ASP A 447 -3.42 -4.15 12.86
CA ASP A 447 -2.29 -5.08 12.87
C ASP A 447 -2.62 -6.37 13.63
N VAL A 448 -2.71 -7.48 12.88
CA VAL A 448 -3.11 -8.78 13.39
C VAL A 448 -1.92 -9.66 13.76
N ALA A 449 -0.95 -9.75 12.87
CA ALA A 449 0.07 -10.80 12.92
C ALA A 449 1.23 -10.47 13.87
N ALA A 450 1.66 -9.21 13.97
CA ALA A 450 2.76 -8.85 14.86
C ALA A 450 2.40 -9.01 16.36
N PRO A 451 1.20 -8.62 16.86
CA PRO A 451 0.77 -8.92 18.23
C PRO A 451 0.80 -10.42 18.55
N ILE A 452 0.23 -11.24 17.66
CA ILE A 452 0.13 -12.70 17.83
C ILE A 452 1.52 -13.33 17.88
N GLY A 453 2.41 -12.99 16.93
CA GLY A 453 3.78 -13.53 16.90
C GLY A 453 4.58 -13.20 18.17
N LEU A 454 4.47 -11.96 18.66
CA LEU A 454 5.15 -11.52 19.88
C LEU A 454 4.56 -12.15 21.16
N TRP A 455 3.24 -12.35 21.24
CA TRP A 455 2.64 -13.09 22.37
C TRP A 455 3.01 -14.59 22.36
N ILE A 456 3.11 -15.22 21.18
CA ILE A 456 3.59 -16.60 21.05
C ILE A 456 5.06 -16.70 21.50
N ALA A 457 5.91 -15.73 21.13
CA ALA A 457 7.29 -15.67 21.62
C ALA A 457 7.35 -15.54 23.17
N LEU A 458 6.54 -14.65 23.76
CA LEU A 458 6.42 -14.51 25.22
C LEU A 458 5.97 -15.81 25.90
N ALA A 459 4.98 -16.51 25.33
CA ALA A 459 4.50 -17.80 25.82
C ALA A 459 5.59 -18.89 25.73
N GLY A 460 6.40 -18.89 24.66
CA GLY A 460 7.58 -19.74 24.53
C GLY A 460 8.61 -19.51 25.65
N CYS A 461 8.93 -18.25 25.95
CA CYS A 461 9.78 -17.89 27.10
C CYS A 461 9.16 -18.35 28.44
N GLY A 462 7.85 -18.20 28.62
CA GLY A 462 7.12 -18.69 29.80
C GLY A 462 7.22 -20.20 29.97
N ALA A 463 7.02 -20.97 28.90
CA ALA A 463 7.15 -22.42 28.90
C ALA A 463 8.58 -22.89 29.24
N LEU A 464 9.60 -22.19 28.74
CA LEU A 464 11.01 -22.45 29.01
C LEU A 464 11.40 -22.13 30.47
N LEU A 465 11.05 -20.95 30.99
CA LEU A 465 11.31 -20.62 32.39
C LEU A 465 10.59 -21.58 33.36
N ALA A 466 9.37 -22.01 32.99
CA ALA A 466 8.65 -23.05 33.73
C ALA A 466 9.28 -24.45 33.63
N SER A 467 10.10 -24.75 32.60
CA SER A 467 10.85 -26.02 32.48
C SER A 467 12.11 -26.04 33.34
N LEU A 468 12.88 -24.95 33.32
CA LEU A 468 14.05 -24.75 34.18
C LEU A 468 13.69 -24.84 35.68
N ARG A 469 12.49 -24.37 36.07
CA ARG A 469 11.95 -24.53 37.43
C ARG A 469 11.79 -26.01 37.84
N ARG A 470 11.43 -26.91 36.92
CA ARG A 470 11.28 -28.36 37.23
C ARG A 470 12.63 -29.08 37.26
N GLY A 471 13.56 -28.79 36.35
CA GLY A 471 14.89 -29.41 36.33
C GLY A 471 15.65 -29.23 37.65
N ARG A 472 15.67 -27.99 38.19
CA ARG A 472 16.32 -27.68 39.48
C ARG A 472 15.61 -28.20 40.73
N SER A 473 14.43 -28.83 40.58
CA SER A 473 13.71 -29.47 41.70
C SER A 473 13.87 -31.00 41.69
N ALA A 474 14.64 -31.55 40.74
CA ALA A 474 14.82 -32.99 40.52
C ALA A 474 16.24 -33.49 40.81
N GLU A 475 17.08 -32.69 41.47
CA GLU A 475 18.32 -33.16 42.12
C GLU A 475 18.02 -33.47 43.60
N PRO A 476 17.71 -34.73 43.97
CA PRO A 476 17.89 -35.19 45.34
C PRO A 476 19.40 -35.26 45.63
N GLY A 477 19.80 -34.87 46.83
CA GLY A 477 21.21 -34.82 47.20
C GLY A 477 21.89 -36.18 47.11
N ALA A 478 23.00 -36.24 46.37
CA ALA A 478 24.05 -37.23 46.61
C ALA A 478 24.97 -36.67 47.70
N GLY A 479 24.77 -37.14 48.94
CA GLY A 479 25.52 -36.76 50.14
C GLY A 479 25.19 -37.71 51.28
#